data_AF-A0AAI8QGP6-F1
#
_entry.id   AF-A0AAI8QGP6-F1
#
_cell.length_a   1.000
_cell.length_b   1.000
_cell.length_c   1.000
_cell.angle_alpha   90.00
_cell.angle_beta   90.00
_cell.angle_gamma   90.00
#
_symmetry.space_group_name_H-M   'P 1'
#
loop_
_entity.id
_entity.type
_entity.pdbx_description
1 polymer ?
#
loop_
_entity_poly.entity_id
_entity_poly.type
_entity_poly.pdbx_seq_one_letter_code
_entity_poly.pdbx_strand_id
1 'polypeptide(L)'
;MFDLEYKNIFDSEINAKDILKIYKVYLFIEEKKIELEEYYSFLKYASYYFLYFYSLSVERGICDIEDGISVKKTYNEALETIRSYVEIERKKQGERFLENVLLKEKCYKFIC
;
A
#
# COMPACT_ATOMS: atom_id res chain seq x y z
N MET A 1 23.68 16.51 -17.69
CA MET A 1 24.93 15.97 -17.12
C MET A 1 24.50 14.83 -16.21
N PHE A 2 24.76 13.59 -16.60
CA PHE A 2 24.31 12.39 -15.89
C PHE A 2 24.78 12.38 -14.43
N ASP A 3 25.96 12.96 -14.18
CA ASP A 3 26.54 13.08 -12.84
C ASP A 3 25.73 13.97 -11.89
N LEU A 4 25.01 14.99 -12.38
CA LEU A 4 24.23 15.89 -11.51
C LEU A 4 22.92 15.22 -11.05
N GLU A 5 22.26 14.50 -11.96
CA GLU A 5 21.08 13.69 -11.64
C GLU A 5 21.44 12.49 -10.77
N TYR A 6 22.58 11.85 -11.04
CA TYR A 6 23.14 10.79 -10.20
C TYR A 6 23.44 11.30 -8.79
N LYS A 7 24.12 12.45 -8.66
CA LYS A 7 24.43 13.04 -7.37
C LYS A 7 23.17 13.44 -6.60
N ASN A 8 22.15 13.98 -7.27
CA ASN A 8 20.86 14.31 -6.63
C ASN A 8 20.09 13.08 -6.13
N ILE A 9 20.28 11.90 -6.73
CA ILE A 9 19.71 10.64 -6.22
C ILE A 9 20.36 10.24 -4.89
N PHE A 10 21.68 10.45 -4.74
CA PHE A 10 22.44 10.10 -3.52
C PHE A 10 22.56 11.24 -2.49
N ASP A 11 22.33 12.49 -2.89
CA ASP A 11 22.29 13.69 -2.03
C ASP A 11 20.87 13.97 -1.50
N SER A 12 19.86 13.19 -1.89
CA SER A 12 18.61 13.15 -1.14
C SER A 12 18.90 12.50 0.22
N GLU A 13 18.55 13.16 1.33
CA GLU A 13 18.75 12.66 2.71
C GLU A 13 17.88 11.41 3.03
N ILE A 14 17.72 10.50 2.08
CA ILE A 14 16.99 9.27 2.27
C ILE A 14 17.90 8.30 3.02
N ASN A 15 17.66 8.20 4.33
CA ASN A 15 18.40 7.31 5.21
C ASN A 15 18.17 5.84 4.81
N ALA A 16 19.25 5.10 4.58
CA ALA A 16 19.23 3.67 4.26
C ALA A 16 18.44 2.84 5.30
N LYS A 17 18.46 3.26 6.58
CA LYS A 17 17.67 2.64 7.64
C LYS A 17 16.18 2.75 7.36
N ASP A 18 15.72 3.91 6.89
CA ASP A 18 14.30 4.16 6.65
C ASP A 18 13.81 3.44 5.38
N ILE A 19 14.65 3.35 4.34
CA ILE A 19 14.40 2.49 3.18
C ILE A 19 14.20 1.03 3.63
N LEU A 20 15.09 0.53 4.50
CA LEU A 20 15.02 -0.85 4.96
C LEU A 20 13.74 -1.13 5.76
N LYS A 21 13.23 -0.16 6.54
CA LYS A 21 11.96 -0.29 7.26
C LYS A 21 10.78 -0.43 6.29
N ILE A 22 10.70 0.46 5.30
CA ILE A 22 9.64 0.41 4.29
C ILE A 22 9.71 -0.90 3.50
N TYR A 23 10.93 -1.35 3.17
CA TYR A 23 11.12 -2.62 2.46
C TYR A 23 10.62 -3.83 3.26
N LYS A 24 10.82 -3.85 4.59
CA LYS A 24 10.26 -4.90 5.45
C LYS A 24 8.74 -4.92 5.44
N VAL A 25 8.10 -3.74 5.45
CA VAL A 25 6.64 -3.64 5.31
C VAL A 25 6.17 -4.13 3.95
N TYR A 26 6.88 -3.76 2.88
CA TYR A 26 6.60 -4.26 1.53
C TYR A 26 6.64 -5.79 1.47
N LEU A 27 7.70 -6.42 2.00
CA LEU A 27 7.80 -7.87 2.04
C LEU A 27 6.63 -8.51 2.80
N PHE A 28 6.29 -7.96 3.97
CA PHE A 28 5.13 -8.43 4.74
C PHE A 28 3.81 -8.34 3.95
N ILE A 29 3.59 -7.25 3.21
CA ILE A 29 2.41 -7.10 2.33
C ILE A 29 2.41 -8.18 1.25
N GLU A 30 3.54 -8.42 0.58
CA GLU A 30 3.64 -9.43 -0.49
C GLU A 30 3.40 -10.85 0.04
N GLU A 31 3.96 -11.19 1.20
CA GLU A 31 3.68 -12.47 1.88
C GLU A 31 2.18 -12.64 2.15
N LYS A 32 1.52 -11.60 2.70
CA LYS A 32 0.09 -11.65 2.98
C LYS A 32 -0.78 -11.69 1.73
N LYS A 33 -0.36 -11.06 0.64
CA LYS A 33 -1.04 -11.19 -0.65
C LYS A 33 -1.04 -12.64 -1.10
N ILE A 34 0.12 -13.31 -1.10
CA ILE A 34 0.23 -14.72 -1.51
C ILE A 34 -0.69 -15.61 -0.67
N GLU A 35 -0.74 -15.40 0.65
CA GLU A 35 -1.60 -16.16 1.56
C GLU A 35 -3.10 -15.99 1.27
N LEU A 36 -3.51 -14.80 0.83
CA LEU A 36 -4.92 -14.41 0.77
C LEU A 36 -5.48 -14.23 -0.66
N GLU A 37 -4.64 -14.34 -1.68
CA GLU A 37 -5.01 -14.05 -3.08
C GLU A 37 -6.11 -14.96 -3.61
N GLU A 38 -6.17 -16.22 -3.14
CA GLU A 38 -7.22 -17.17 -3.49
C GLU A 38 -8.62 -16.72 -3.01
N TYR A 39 -8.67 -15.94 -1.92
CA TYR A 39 -9.90 -15.42 -1.35
C TYR A 39 -10.23 -14.01 -1.87
N TYR A 40 -9.20 -13.22 -2.17
CA TYR A 40 -9.31 -11.80 -2.52
C TYR A 40 -8.49 -11.49 -3.78
N SER A 41 -9.10 -11.68 -4.96
CA SER A 41 -8.45 -11.47 -6.26
C SER A 41 -7.88 -10.07 -6.48
N PHE A 42 -8.46 -9.05 -5.86
CA PHE A 42 -7.99 -7.66 -5.95
C PHE A 42 -6.58 -7.47 -5.36
N LEU A 43 -6.14 -8.37 -4.48
CA LEU A 43 -4.83 -8.28 -3.84
C LEU A 43 -3.70 -8.26 -4.84
N LYS A 44 -3.84 -8.92 -6.01
CA LYS A 44 -2.89 -8.87 -7.13
C LYS A 44 -2.41 -7.47 -7.49
N TYR A 45 -3.25 -6.45 -7.28
CA TYR A 45 -3.02 -5.07 -7.70
C TYR A 45 -2.90 -4.08 -6.53
N ALA A 46 -2.92 -4.56 -5.28
CA ALA A 46 -3.14 -3.71 -4.11
C ALA A 46 -1.87 -3.27 -3.36
N SER A 47 -0.67 -3.71 -3.75
CA SER A 47 0.58 -3.42 -3.00
C SER A 47 0.80 -1.93 -2.75
N TYR A 48 0.62 -1.10 -3.78
CA TYR A 48 0.77 0.34 -3.65
C TYR A 48 -0.27 0.98 -2.73
N TYR A 49 -1.47 0.39 -2.61
CA TYR A 49 -2.51 0.87 -1.69
C TYR A 49 -2.13 0.61 -0.25
N PHE A 50 -1.65 -0.60 0.04
CA PHE A 50 -1.17 -0.93 1.38
C PHE A 50 -0.02 0.00 1.77
N LEU A 51 1.00 0.16 0.92
CA LEU A 51 2.12 1.07 1.19
C LEU A 51 1.68 2.52 1.40
N TYR A 52 0.73 3.01 0.60
CA TYR A 52 0.18 4.35 0.77
C TYR A 52 -0.58 4.50 2.10
N PHE A 53 -1.38 3.50 2.48
CA PHE A 53 -2.08 3.47 3.76
C PHE A 53 -1.10 3.52 4.93
N TYR A 54 -0.01 2.74 4.85
CA TYR A 54 1.08 2.78 5.84
C TYR A 54 1.72 4.16 5.94
N SER A 55 2.08 4.77 4.82
CA SER A 55 2.68 6.12 4.80
C SER A 55 1.81 7.11 5.58
N LEU A 56 0.51 7.10 5.31
CA LEU A 56 -0.43 8.02 5.96
C LEU A 56 -0.69 7.67 7.43
N SER A 57 -0.73 6.39 7.78
CA SER A 57 -0.84 5.97 9.19
C SER A 57 0.40 6.38 10.00
N VAL A 58 1.60 6.31 9.41
CA VAL A 58 2.84 6.76 10.06
C VAL A 58 2.84 8.28 10.22
N GLU A 59 2.50 9.04 9.17
CA GLU A 59 2.39 10.50 9.23
C GLU A 59 1.40 10.98 10.30
N ARG A 60 0.32 10.21 10.54
CA ARG A 60 -0.70 10.49 11.56
C ARG A 60 -0.34 9.95 12.95
N GLY A 61 0.80 9.29 13.13
CA GLY A 61 1.21 8.67 14.39
C GLY A 61 0.35 7.48 14.83
N ILE A 62 -0.39 6.87 13.91
CA ILE A 62 -1.24 5.70 14.14
C ILE A 62 -0.41 4.41 14.00
N CYS A 63 0.56 4.41 13.09
CA CYS A 63 1.43 3.27 12.84
C CYS A 63 2.88 3.56 13.22
N ASP A 64 3.50 2.64 13.96
CA ASP A 64 4.95 2.56 14.11
C ASP A 64 5.46 1.40 13.24
N ILE A 65 6.30 1.73 12.26
CA ILE A 65 6.86 0.79 11.29
C ILE A 65 7.84 -0.21 11.93
N GLU A 66 8.40 0.12 13.10
CA GLU A 66 9.28 -0.77 13.86
C GLU A 66 8.49 -1.73 14.77
N ASP A 67 7.21 -1.44 15.07
CA ASP A 67 6.33 -2.32 15.85
C ASP A 67 5.52 -3.26 14.95
N GLY A 68 5.89 -4.54 14.95
CA GLY A 68 5.18 -5.58 14.20
C GLY A 68 3.69 -5.72 14.54
N ILE A 69 3.25 -5.35 15.75
CA ILE A 69 1.84 -5.38 16.13
C ILE A 69 1.09 -4.25 15.43
N SER A 70 1.61 -3.02 15.52
CA SER A 70 1.08 -1.86 14.81
C SER A 70 1.02 -2.12 13.31
N VAL A 71 2.10 -2.65 12.74
CA VAL A 71 2.15 -3.02 11.32
C VAL A 71 1.02 -3.97 10.95
N LYS A 72 0.87 -5.09 11.66
CA LYS A 72 -0.20 -6.06 11.37
C LYS A 72 -1.61 -5.46 11.48
N LYS A 73 -1.84 -4.59 12.47
CA LYS A 73 -3.14 -3.91 12.63
C LYS A 73 -3.44 -3.01 11.44
N THR A 74 -2.49 -2.17 11.04
CA THR A 74 -2.63 -1.27 9.88
C THR A 74 -2.89 -2.05 8.59
N TYR A 75 -2.25 -3.20 8.40
CA TYR A 75 -2.55 -4.08 7.25
C TYR A 75 -3.99 -4.57 7.25
N ASN A 76 -4.48 -5.07 8.38
CA ASN A 76 -5.85 -5.58 8.48
C ASN A 76 -6.88 -4.46 8.23
N GLU A 77 -6.65 -3.26 8.77
CA GLU A 77 -7.50 -2.09 8.53
C GLU A 77 -7.50 -1.68 7.05
N ALA A 78 -6.32 -1.66 6.41
CA ALA A 78 -6.20 -1.38 4.99
C ALA A 78 -6.91 -2.45 4.15
N LEU A 79 -6.76 -3.73 4.50
CA LEU A 79 -7.38 -4.85 3.79
C LEU A 79 -8.90 -4.75 3.84
N GLU A 80 -9.48 -4.54 5.02
CA GLU A 80 -10.91 -4.39 5.21
C GLU A 80 -11.46 -3.16 4.48
N THR A 81 -10.71 -2.05 4.53
CA THR A 81 -11.05 -0.82 3.82
C THR A 81 -11.11 -1.08 2.31
N ILE A 82 -10.02 -1.60 1.72
CA ILE A 82 -9.94 -1.88 0.28
C ILE A 82 -11.03 -2.89 -0.13
N ARG A 83 -11.25 -3.95 0.67
CA ARG A 83 -12.30 -4.95 0.40
C ARG A 83 -13.67 -4.30 0.32
N SER A 84 -14.03 -3.47 1.31
CA SER A 84 -15.33 -2.77 1.33
C SER A 84 -15.53 -1.92 0.07
N TYR A 85 -14.49 -1.25 -0.40
CA TYR A 85 -14.54 -0.43 -1.61
C TYR A 85 -14.69 -1.27 -2.88
N VAL A 86 -13.92 -2.35 -2.99
CA VAL A 86 -14.03 -3.30 -4.11
C VAL A 86 -15.46 -3.84 -4.19
N GLU A 87 -16.08 -4.19 -3.06
CA GLU A 87 -17.47 -4.64 -3.02
C GLU A 87 -18.47 -3.57 -3.43
N ILE A 88 -18.31 -2.33 -2.94
CA ILE A 88 -19.18 -1.20 -3.30
C ILE A 88 -19.11 -0.94 -4.81
N GLU A 89 -17.91 -0.92 -5.39
CA GLU A 89 -17.71 -0.63 -6.80
C GLU A 89 -18.15 -1.78 -7.69
N ARG A 90 -17.92 -3.03 -7.27
CA ARG A 90 -18.49 -4.22 -7.93
C ARG A 90 -20.02 -4.15 -8.00
N LYS A 91 -20.68 -3.75 -6.90
CA LYS A 91 -22.15 -3.56 -6.88
C LYS A 91 -22.62 -2.46 -7.83
N LYS A 92 -21.86 -1.37 -7.96
CA LYS A 92 -22.21 -0.24 -8.86
C LYS A 92 -22.01 -0.58 -10.35
N GLN A 93 -20.93 -1.27 -10.68
CA GLN A 93 -20.48 -1.48 -12.06
C GLN A 93 -20.93 -2.83 -12.64
N GLY A 94 -21.37 -3.77 -11.78
CA GLY A 94 -21.83 -5.09 -12.18
C GLY A 94 -20.75 -5.87 -12.93
N GLU A 95 -21.12 -6.50 -14.04
CA GLU A 95 -20.24 -7.33 -14.87
C GLU A 95 -19.09 -6.56 -15.54
N ARG A 96 -19.15 -5.23 -15.59
CA ARG A 96 -18.08 -4.38 -16.16
C ARG A 96 -16.98 -4.04 -15.15
N PHE A 97 -17.11 -4.49 -13.91
CA PHE A 97 -16.16 -4.16 -12.86
C PHE A 97 -14.80 -4.81 -13.12
N LEU A 98 -13.76 -3.97 -13.23
CA LEU A 98 -12.38 -4.38 -13.41
C LEU A 98 -11.54 -3.93 -12.20
N GLU A 99 -11.12 -4.90 -11.38
CA GLU A 99 -10.38 -4.65 -10.13
C GLU A 99 -9.07 -3.89 -10.35
N ASN A 100 -8.36 -4.19 -11.44
CA ASN A 100 -7.12 -3.54 -11.84
C ASN A 100 -7.29 -2.07 -12.29
N VAL A 101 -8.51 -1.66 -12.69
CA VAL A 101 -8.82 -0.27 -13.08
C VAL A 101 -9.15 0.57 -11.85
N LEU A 102 -9.93 0.01 -10.91
CA LEU A 102 -10.26 0.68 -9.66
C LEU A 102 -8.99 1.07 -8.87
N LEU A 103 -8.02 0.16 -8.86
CA LEU A 103 -6.74 0.32 -8.17
C LEU A 103 -5.69 1.09 -8.99
N LYS A 104 -6.06 1.79 -10.06
CA LYS A 104 -5.15 2.72 -10.77
C LYS A 104 -5.59 4.17 -10.68
N GLU A 105 -6.90 4.43 -10.66
CA GLU A 105 -7.43 5.79 -10.81
C GLU A 105 -7.63 6.56 -9.48
N LYS A 106 -7.64 5.88 -8.32
CA LYS A 106 -8.14 6.49 -7.07
C LYS A 106 -7.16 6.72 -5.93
N CYS A 107 -5.84 6.63 -6.11
CA CYS A 107 -4.86 6.94 -5.03
C CYS A 107 -5.13 8.27 -4.27
N TYR A 108 -5.76 9.26 -4.92
CA TYR A 108 -6.01 10.58 -4.35
C TYR A 108 -7.24 10.74 -3.44
N LYS A 109 -8.24 9.85 -3.48
CA LYS A 109 -9.53 10.07 -2.77
C LYS A 109 -9.72 9.27 -1.48
N PHE A 110 -8.79 8.39 -1.11
CA PHE A 110 -9.02 7.40 -0.06
C PHE A 110 -8.90 7.93 1.39
N ILE A 111 -8.32 9.12 1.62
CA ILE A 111 -7.84 9.51 2.97
C ILE A 111 -8.22 10.96 3.36
N CYS A 112 -9.28 11.51 2.77
CA CYS A 112 -9.97 12.72 3.23
C CYS A 112 -11.37 12.40 3.73
#